data_AF-A0A5C6PBA3-F1
#
_entry.id   AF-A0A5C6PBA3-F1
#
_cell.length_a   1.000
_cell.length_b   1.000
_cell.length_c   1.000
_cell.angle_alpha   90.00
_cell.angle_beta   90.00
_cell.angle_gamma   90.00
#
_symmetry.space_group_name_H-M   'P 1'
#
loop_
_entity.id
_entity.type
_entity.pdbx_description
1 polymer ?
#
loop_
_entity_poly.entity_id
_entity_poly.type
_entity_poly.pdbx_seq_one_letter_code
_entity_poly.pdbx_strand_id
1 'polypeptide(L)'
;MHAHIQSAFAAGLTSSYPPPNAPVIFSHIHHNIQRGYDPDFGIYTAPVNGTYVFSYHFTVHERVLKAGLFHNFVPVIKTTDPKVLGTTSHSVVLHLVRGDKVWIQVKDSVTNGMYAGSETSSTFSGFLLHPDRCDVPVLRGPLPHLVPPEAGYSWGD
;
A
#
# COMPACT_ATOMS: atom_id res chain seq x y z
N MET A 1 9.77 30.95 -8.05
CA MET A 1 9.01 29.69 -8.26
C MET A 1 9.00 28.95 -6.95
N HIS A 2 7.84 28.73 -6.33
CA HIS A 2 7.74 27.78 -5.21
C HIS A 2 7.71 26.38 -5.82
N ALA A 3 8.69 25.54 -5.49
CA ALA A 3 8.66 24.14 -5.89
C ALA A 3 7.55 23.44 -5.12
N HIS A 4 6.51 22.98 -5.82
CA HIS A 4 5.48 22.14 -5.21
C HIS A 4 6.04 20.74 -5.04
N ILE A 5 6.09 20.25 -3.79
CA ILE A 5 6.44 18.86 -3.50
C ILE A 5 5.30 17.99 -4.03
N GLN A 6 5.63 17.06 -4.92
CA GLN A 6 4.70 16.10 -5.49
C GLN A 6 5.20 14.70 -5.16
N SER A 7 4.26 13.78 -4.97
CA SER A 7 4.56 12.36 -4.91
C SER A 7 3.29 11.62 -5.27
N ALA A 8 3.34 10.79 -6.32
CA ALA A 8 2.22 9.96 -6.70
C ALA A 8 2.71 8.70 -7.41
N PHE A 9 1.97 7.62 -7.23
CA PHE A 9 2.15 6.40 -8.00
C PHE A 9 0.80 5.75 -8.32
N ALA A 10 0.78 4.99 -9.39
CA ALA A 10 -0.31 4.09 -9.75
C ALA A 10 0.29 2.91 -10.50
N ALA A 11 -0.02 1.70 -10.05
CA ALA A 11 0.51 0.47 -10.60
C ALA A 11 -0.55 -0.63 -10.63
N GLY A 12 -0.42 -1.55 -11.59
CA GLY A 12 -1.28 -2.70 -11.81
C GLY A 12 -0.54 -4.02 -11.58
N LEU A 13 -1.31 -5.04 -11.21
CA LEU A 13 -0.84 -6.40 -11.01
C LEU A 13 -0.71 -7.10 -12.37
N THR A 14 0.37 -7.85 -12.55
CA THR A 14 0.67 -8.59 -13.79
C THR A 14 0.58 -10.11 -13.62
N SER A 15 0.59 -10.61 -12.39
CA SER A 15 0.52 -12.03 -12.07
C SER A 15 -0.46 -12.26 -10.93
N SER A 16 -1.40 -13.19 -11.14
CA SER A 16 -2.41 -13.57 -10.16
C SER A 16 -1.82 -14.35 -8.98
N TYR A 17 -2.56 -14.38 -7.87
CA TYR A 17 -2.24 -15.17 -6.69
C TYR A 17 -0.86 -14.83 -6.10
N PRO A 18 -0.62 -13.57 -5.72
CA PRO A 18 0.67 -13.15 -5.21
C PRO A 18 1.11 -13.98 -3.99
N PRO A 19 2.42 -14.16 -3.78
CA PRO A 19 2.92 -14.94 -2.66
C PRO A 19 2.57 -14.27 -1.32
N PRO A 20 2.27 -15.04 -0.26
CA PRO A 20 2.08 -14.50 1.08
C PRO A 20 3.41 -14.10 1.72
N ASN A 21 3.35 -13.46 2.89
CA ASN A 21 4.52 -13.08 3.69
C ASN A 21 5.52 -12.15 2.99
N ALA A 22 5.11 -11.46 1.93
CA ALA A 22 5.89 -10.46 1.22
C ALA A 22 4.95 -9.38 0.64
N PRO A 23 5.45 -8.18 0.35
CA PRO A 23 4.68 -7.19 -0.39
C PRO A 23 4.23 -7.73 -1.75
N VAL A 24 3.00 -7.41 -2.14
CA VAL A 24 2.47 -7.67 -3.47
C VAL A 24 3.13 -6.72 -4.46
N ILE A 25 3.74 -7.28 -5.50
CA ILE A 25 4.42 -6.52 -6.55
C ILE A 25 3.40 -6.16 -7.65
N PHE A 26 3.03 -4.88 -7.72
CA PHE A 26 2.32 -4.30 -8.86
C PHE A 26 3.36 -3.75 -9.84
N SER A 27 3.75 -4.55 -10.83
CA SER A 27 4.86 -4.22 -11.74
C SER A 27 4.43 -3.49 -13.02
N HIS A 28 3.14 -3.40 -13.32
CA HIS A 28 2.66 -2.61 -14.46
C HIS A 28 2.48 -1.14 -14.05
N ILE A 29 3.43 -0.27 -14.42
CA ILE A 29 3.45 1.12 -13.96
C ILE A 29 2.60 2.02 -14.85
N HIS A 30 1.53 2.58 -14.26
CA HIS A 30 0.73 3.63 -14.89
C HIS A 30 1.30 5.02 -14.61
N HIS A 31 1.76 5.26 -13.38
CA HIS A 31 2.40 6.50 -12.98
C HIS A 31 3.41 6.22 -11.87
N ASN A 32 4.63 6.78 -11.98
CA ASN A 32 5.63 6.75 -10.91
C ASN A 32 6.75 7.79 -11.17
N ILE A 33 6.41 9.01 -11.59
CA ILE A 33 7.39 10.01 -12.04
C ILE A 33 8.41 10.33 -10.93
N GLN A 34 7.95 10.46 -9.69
CA GLN A 34 8.81 10.79 -8.54
C GLN A 34 9.53 9.58 -7.94
N ARG A 35 9.31 8.37 -8.48
CA ARG A 35 9.95 7.12 -8.05
C ARG A 35 9.78 6.84 -6.55
N GLY A 36 8.63 7.21 -6.00
CA GLY A 36 8.29 6.92 -4.60
C GLY A 36 7.83 5.48 -4.39
N TYR A 37 7.32 4.83 -5.45
CA TYR A 37 7.00 3.41 -5.46
C TYR A 37 8.14 2.60 -6.09
N ASP A 38 8.51 1.50 -5.46
CA ASP A 38 9.51 0.57 -5.97
C ASP A 38 8.80 -0.64 -6.62
N PRO A 39 8.85 -0.78 -7.95
CA PRO A 39 8.15 -1.85 -8.66
C PRO A 39 8.82 -3.22 -8.52
N ASP A 40 10.05 -3.29 -8.02
CA ASP A 40 10.73 -4.56 -7.78
C ASP A 40 10.37 -5.12 -6.40
N PHE A 41 9.99 -4.24 -5.46
CA PHE A 41 9.67 -4.61 -4.09
C PHE A 41 8.20 -4.40 -3.70
N GLY A 42 7.37 -3.75 -4.53
CA GLY A 42 5.96 -3.52 -4.23
C GLY A 42 5.70 -2.52 -3.11
N ILE A 43 6.66 -1.63 -2.82
CA ILE A 43 6.64 -0.74 -1.66
C ILE A 43 6.63 0.71 -2.10
N TYR A 44 5.71 1.51 -1.55
CA TYR A 44 5.79 2.95 -1.57
C TYR A 44 6.56 3.48 -0.35
N THR A 45 7.48 4.42 -0.56
CA THR A 45 8.23 5.09 0.51
C THR A 45 7.94 6.59 0.51
N ALA A 46 7.46 7.13 1.64
CA ALA A 46 7.13 8.54 1.76
C ALA A 46 8.38 9.43 1.62
N PRO A 47 8.44 10.34 0.62
CA PRO A 47 9.61 11.20 0.43
C PRO A 47 9.69 12.36 1.44
N VAL A 48 8.55 12.73 2.03
CA VAL A 48 8.41 13.87 2.96
C VAL A 48 7.38 13.55 4.03
N ASN A 49 7.34 14.37 5.08
CA ASN A 49 6.23 14.32 6.03
C ASN A 49 4.99 14.92 5.38
N GLY A 50 3.83 14.29 5.55
CA GLY A 50 2.60 14.82 4.98
C GLY A 50 1.39 13.91 5.12
N THR A 51 0.29 14.40 4.58
CA THR A 51 -0.96 13.65 4.45
C THR A 51 -1.04 13.01 3.07
N TYR A 52 -1.22 11.70 3.03
CA TYR A 52 -1.25 10.88 1.83
C TYR A 52 -2.60 10.18 1.70
N VAL A 53 -3.03 9.98 0.46
CA VAL A 53 -4.19 9.15 0.13
C VAL A 53 -3.69 7.91 -0.58
N PHE A 54 -4.15 6.74 -0.13
CA PHE A 54 -3.90 5.46 -0.80
C PHE A 54 -5.22 4.82 -1.19
N SER A 55 -5.26 4.24 -2.38
CA SER A 55 -6.41 3.53 -2.90
C SER A 55 -5.97 2.24 -3.56
N TYR A 56 -6.79 1.20 -3.44
CA TYR A 56 -6.61 -0.02 -4.20
C TYR A 56 -7.94 -0.54 -4.71
N HIS A 57 -7.85 -1.26 -5.82
CA HIS A 57 -8.97 -1.95 -6.46
C HIS A 57 -8.50 -3.35 -6.81
N PHE A 58 -9.01 -4.39 -6.16
CA PHE A 58 -8.60 -5.77 -6.41
C PHE A 58 -9.69 -6.52 -7.13
N THR A 59 -9.32 -7.16 -8.24
CA THR A 59 -10.13 -8.22 -8.83
C THR A 59 -9.90 -9.48 -8.01
N VAL A 60 -10.98 -10.15 -7.61
CA VAL A 60 -10.94 -11.40 -6.84
C VAL A 60 -11.43 -12.53 -7.73
N HIS A 61 -10.68 -13.62 -7.80
CA HIS A 61 -11.04 -14.76 -8.65
C HIS A 61 -10.51 -16.08 -8.05
N GLU A 62 -11.29 -17.16 -8.17
CA GLU A 62 -10.98 -18.57 -7.81
C GLU A 62 -10.46 -18.89 -6.39
N ARG A 63 -10.15 -17.89 -5.55
CA ARG A 63 -9.82 -18.04 -4.13
C ARG A 63 -10.45 -16.91 -3.33
N VAL A 64 -10.66 -17.14 -2.04
CA VAL A 64 -10.97 -16.05 -1.09
C VAL A 64 -9.78 -15.09 -1.10
N LEU A 65 -10.02 -13.78 -0.99
CA LEU A 65 -8.96 -12.80 -0.79
C LEU A 65 -8.94 -12.34 0.67
N LYS A 66 -7.81 -12.49 1.34
CA LYS A 66 -7.48 -11.78 2.58
C LYS A 66 -6.23 -10.94 2.34
N ALA A 67 -6.41 -9.62 2.29
CA ALA A 67 -5.34 -8.67 2.04
C ALA A 67 -5.28 -7.60 3.13
N GLY A 68 -4.12 -7.00 3.31
CA GLY A 68 -3.92 -5.86 4.19
C GLY A 68 -3.17 -4.74 3.47
N LEU A 69 -3.55 -3.51 3.75
CA LEU A 69 -2.71 -2.34 3.49
C LEU A 69 -1.86 -2.11 4.74
N PHE A 70 -0.56 -2.22 4.58
CA PHE A 70 0.40 -2.08 5.67
C PHE A 70 1.00 -0.68 5.67
N HIS A 71 1.12 -0.09 6.85
CA HIS A 71 2.00 1.04 7.14
C HIS A 71 3.03 0.53 8.14
N ASN A 72 4.31 0.53 7.76
CA ASN A 72 5.42 0.10 8.63
C ASN A 72 5.12 -1.18 9.46
N PHE A 73 4.92 -2.32 8.81
CA PHE A 73 4.72 -3.64 9.44
C PHE A 73 3.39 -3.85 10.16
N VAL A 74 2.54 -2.82 10.26
CA VAL A 74 1.20 -2.91 10.86
C VAL A 74 0.13 -2.77 9.77
N PRO A 75 -0.84 -3.69 9.66
CA PRO A 75 -1.97 -3.54 8.76
C PRO A 75 -2.91 -2.45 9.29
N VAL A 76 -3.04 -1.36 8.53
CA VAL A 76 -3.98 -0.27 8.86
C VAL A 76 -5.36 -0.48 8.25
N ILE A 77 -5.45 -1.32 7.20
CA ILE A 77 -6.70 -1.83 6.63
C ILE A 77 -6.55 -3.34 6.44
N LYS A 78 -7.60 -4.10 6.75
CA LYS A 78 -7.73 -5.53 6.42
C LYS A 78 -8.98 -5.72 5.58
N THR A 79 -8.87 -6.51 4.52
CA THR A 79 -9.94 -6.76 3.56
C THR A 79 -10.12 -8.25 3.39
N THR A 80 -11.36 -8.71 3.49
CA THR A 80 -11.75 -10.09 3.18
C THR A 80 -12.83 -10.06 2.12
N ASP A 81 -12.64 -10.79 1.03
CA ASP A 81 -13.58 -10.87 -0.08
C ASP A 81 -13.79 -12.35 -0.48
N PRO A 82 -15.02 -12.78 -0.78
CA PRO A 82 -15.32 -14.19 -1.05
C PRO A 82 -14.69 -14.67 -2.38
N LYS A 83 -14.65 -15.99 -2.57
CA LYS A 83 -14.27 -16.64 -3.84
C LYS A 83 -15.39 -16.45 -4.89
N VAL A 84 -15.63 -15.22 -5.31
CA VAL A 84 -16.58 -14.86 -6.37
C VAL A 84 -15.89 -13.86 -7.28
N LEU A 85 -16.06 -14.01 -8.60
CA LEU A 85 -15.54 -13.01 -9.53
C LEU A 85 -16.17 -11.66 -9.20
N GLY A 86 -15.34 -10.71 -8.77
CA GLY A 86 -15.78 -9.41 -8.32
C GLY A 86 -14.63 -8.48 -8.05
N THR A 87 -14.98 -7.27 -7.61
CA THR A 87 -14.01 -6.23 -7.27
C THR A 87 -14.24 -5.78 -5.84
N THR A 88 -13.16 -5.70 -5.06
CA THR A 88 -13.14 -5.04 -3.76
C THR A 88 -12.24 -3.81 -3.80
N SER A 89 -12.60 -2.74 -3.10
CA SER A 89 -11.88 -1.47 -3.18
C SER A 89 -11.96 -0.70 -1.87
N HIS A 90 -10.85 -0.08 -1.47
CA HIS A 90 -10.81 0.83 -0.32
C HIS A 90 -9.95 2.03 -0.65
N SER A 91 -10.17 3.12 0.09
CA SER A 91 -9.30 4.27 0.16
C SER A 91 -9.06 4.65 1.61
N VAL A 92 -7.87 5.16 1.93
CA VAL A 92 -7.51 5.61 3.27
C VAL A 92 -6.64 6.87 3.20
N VAL A 93 -6.82 7.75 4.17
CA VAL A 93 -5.95 8.91 4.40
C VAL A 93 -4.99 8.58 5.53
N LEU A 94 -3.69 8.69 5.29
CA LEU A 94 -2.64 8.42 6.27
C LEU A 94 -1.73 9.64 6.42
N HIS A 95 -1.35 9.95 7.65
CA HIS A 95 -0.19 10.80 7.90
C HIS A 95 1.06 9.94 7.88
N LEU A 96 2.02 10.28 7.03
CA LEU A 96 3.29 9.58 6.94
C LEU A 96 4.44 10.51 7.30
N VAL A 97 5.45 9.97 7.96
CA VAL A 97 6.75 10.61 8.15
C VAL A 97 7.67 10.16 7.02
N ARG A 98 8.61 11.02 6.61
CA ARG A 98 9.63 10.68 5.61
C ARG A 98 10.30 9.34 5.95
N GLY A 99 10.30 8.43 4.99
CA GLY A 99 10.85 7.08 5.14
C GLY A 99 9.84 6.01 5.54
N ASP A 100 8.64 6.39 5.96
CA ASP A 100 7.55 5.44 6.18
C ASP A 100 7.22 4.69 4.89
N LYS A 101 6.89 3.40 5.06
CA LYS A 101 6.62 2.47 3.96
C LYS A 101 5.16 2.03 3.97
N VAL A 102 4.57 1.96 2.78
CA VAL A 102 3.20 1.49 2.56
C VAL A 102 3.17 0.45 1.45
N TRP A 103 2.50 -0.68 1.67
CA TRP A 103 2.36 -1.74 0.68
C TRP A 103 1.09 -2.57 0.91
N ILE A 104 0.76 -3.43 -0.06
CA ILE A 104 -0.27 -4.45 0.05
C ILE A 104 0.36 -5.80 0.31
N GLN A 105 -0.24 -6.61 1.17
CA GLN A 105 0.20 -7.99 1.43
C GLN A 105 -1.01 -8.91 1.55
N VAL A 106 -0.88 -10.16 1.10
CA VAL A 106 -1.90 -11.20 1.28
C VAL A 106 -1.59 -12.05 2.52
N LYS A 107 -2.63 -12.54 3.20
CA LYS A 107 -2.49 -13.25 4.49
C LYS A 107 -1.75 -14.58 4.33
N ASP A 108 -2.21 -15.43 3.42
CA ASP A 108 -1.69 -16.78 3.23
C ASP A 108 -1.93 -17.26 1.79
N SER A 109 -1.32 -18.39 1.42
CA SER A 109 -1.41 -18.97 0.07
C SER A 109 -2.77 -19.58 -0.28
N VAL A 110 -3.64 -19.77 0.72
CA VAL A 110 -5.00 -20.31 0.53
C VAL A 110 -5.99 -19.18 0.26
N THR A 111 -5.73 -17.99 0.81
CA THR A 111 -6.58 -16.80 0.74
C THR A 111 -5.94 -15.64 -0.05
N ASN A 112 -5.12 -15.95 -1.05
CA ASN A 112 -4.46 -14.98 -1.93
C ASN A 112 -5.21 -14.73 -3.25
N GLY A 113 -6.56 -14.67 -3.24
CA GLY A 113 -7.40 -14.59 -4.45
C GLY A 113 -7.30 -13.33 -5.32
N MET A 114 -6.27 -12.50 -5.15
CA MET A 114 -6.04 -11.32 -5.98
C MET A 114 -5.66 -11.74 -7.40
N TYR A 115 -6.31 -11.14 -8.39
CA TYR A 115 -6.26 -11.60 -9.77
C TYR A 115 -5.83 -10.50 -10.76
N ALA A 116 -5.20 -10.94 -11.84
CA ALA A 116 -4.86 -10.19 -13.04
C ALA A 116 -5.06 -11.07 -14.29
N GLY A 117 -5.72 -10.53 -15.31
CA GLY A 117 -5.94 -11.14 -16.62
C GLY A 117 -5.97 -10.07 -17.73
N SER A 118 -6.33 -10.45 -18.96
CA SER A 118 -6.31 -9.52 -20.10
C SER A 118 -7.32 -8.37 -19.98
N GLU A 119 -8.51 -8.65 -19.44
CA GLU A 119 -9.62 -7.69 -19.35
C GLU A 119 -9.79 -7.08 -17.95
N THR A 120 -9.09 -7.60 -16.94
CA THR A 120 -9.24 -7.17 -15.55
C THR A 120 -7.89 -7.18 -14.84
N SER A 121 -7.57 -6.14 -14.08
CA SER A 121 -6.34 -6.10 -13.29
C SER A 121 -6.59 -5.45 -11.93
N SER A 122 -5.90 -5.97 -10.92
CA SER A 122 -5.84 -5.38 -9.59
C SER A 122 -4.87 -4.20 -9.59
N THR A 123 -5.25 -3.06 -9.00
CA THR A 123 -4.46 -1.83 -8.99
C THR A 123 -4.22 -1.31 -7.58
N PHE A 124 -3.10 -0.62 -7.41
CA PHE A 124 -2.73 0.09 -6.19
C PHE A 124 -2.15 1.45 -6.56
N SER A 125 -2.62 2.49 -5.88
CA SER A 125 -2.22 3.87 -6.12
C SER A 125 -2.17 4.68 -4.83
N GLY A 126 -1.45 5.78 -4.89
CA GLY A 126 -1.43 6.74 -3.80
C GLY A 126 -0.70 8.02 -4.16
N PHE A 127 -1.00 9.08 -3.43
CA PHE A 127 -0.43 10.40 -3.67
C PHE A 127 -0.37 11.25 -2.40
N LEU A 128 0.58 12.19 -2.39
CA LEU A 128 0.68 13.25 -1.40
C LEU A 128 -0.47 14.25 -1.62
N LEU A 129 -1.37 14.38 -0.65
CA LEU A 129 -2.42 15.38 -0.66
C LEU A 129 -1.86 16.76 -0.29
N HIS A 130 -1.10 16.83 0.80
CA HIS A 130 -0.32 18.02 1.15
C HIS A 130 0.87 17.68 2.06
N PRO A 131 2.03 18.30 1.86
CA PRO A 131 3.14 18.19 2.80
C PRO A 131 2.78 18.86 4.13
N ASP A 132 3.41 18.42 5.20
CA ASP A 132 3.35 19.15 6.47
C ASP A 132 3.96 20.55 6.29
N ARG A 133 3.33 21.55 6.88
CA ARG A 133 3.90 22.91 6.94
C ARG A 133 4.96 22.94 8.04
N CYS A 134 6.04 23.68 7.83
CA CYS A 134 7.06 23.89 8.86
C CYS A 134 6.56 24.71 10.07
N ASP A 135 5.31 25.21 10.04
CA ASP A 135 4.80 26.10 11.06
C ASP A 135 3.96 25.37 12.12
N VAL A 136 4.45 25.52 13.35
CA VAL A 136 3.90 25.26 14.69
C VAL A 136 4.27 23.92 15.35
N PRO A 137 5.10 23.95 16.42
CA PRO A 137 5.36 22.79 17.26
C PRO A 137 4.14 22.51 18.15
N VAL A 138 3.29 21.57 17.75
CA VAL A 138 2.24 21.04 18.62
C VAL A 138 2.58 19.60 18.96
N LEU A 139 3.14 19.43 20.16
CA LEU A 139 3.19 18.20 20.97
C LEU A 139 3.11 16.87 20.19
N ARG A 140 4.12 16.55 19.39
CA ARG A 140 4.39 15.14 19.06
C ARG A 140 5.58 14.73 19.91
N GLY A 141 5.29 14.06 21.04
CA GLY A 141 6.31 13.23 21.68
C GLY A 141 6.93 12.29 20.64
N PRO A 142 8.17 11.81 20.85
CA PRO A 142 8.82 10.93 19.89
C PRO A 142 7.87 9.78 19.57
N LEU A 143 7.50 9.63 18.30
CA LEU A 143 6.84 8.40 17.87
C LEU A 143 7.78 7.27 18.28
N PRO A 144 7.31 6.24 19.00
CA PRO A 144 8.16 5.13 19.34
C PRO A 144 8.77 4.60 18.04
N HIS A 145 10.10 4.47 18.04
CA HIS A 145 10.78 3.74 16.97
C HIS A 145 10.06 2.41 16.84
N LEU A 146 9.36 2.21 15.72
CA LEU A 146 8.80 0.92 15.36
C LEU A 146 9.99 0.03 15.06
N VAL A 147 10.49 -0.63 16.10
CA VAL A 147 11.40 -1.76 15.95
C VAL A 147 10.64 -2.78 15.09
N PRO A 148 11.18 -3.21 13.95
CA PRO A 148 10.57 -4.27 13.17
C PRO A 148 10.29 -5.43 14.12
N PRO A 149 9.07 -5.99 14.16
CA PRO A 149 8.81 -7.13 15.02
C PRO A 149 9.87 -8.20 14.76
N GLU A 150 10.45 -8.77 15.82
CA GLU A 150 11.45 -9.85 15.70
C GLU A 150 10.93 -11.04 14.86
N ALA A 151 9.62 -11.13 14.67
CA ALA A 151 8.91 -12.17 13.91
C ALA A 151 8.41 -11.75 12.51
N GLY A 152 8.72 -10.55 11.99
CA GLY A 152 8.24 -10.10 10.68
C GLY A 152 6.88 -9.41 10.72
N TYR A 153 5.95 -9.79 9.84
CA TYR A 153 4.65 -9.11 9.68
C TYR A 153 3.61 -9.58 10.71
N SER A 154 3.02 -8.65 11.47
CA SER A 154 1.94 -8.98 12.41
C SER A 154 0.58 -8.68 11.78
N TRP A 155 -0.30 -9.69 11.73
CA TRP A 155 -1.68 -9.50 11.29
C TRP A 155 -2.62 -9.05 12.41
N GLY A 156 -2.12 -8.86 13.65
CA GLY A 156 -2.89 -8.35 14.80
C GLY A 156 -4.22 -9.08 15.02
N ASP A 157 -4.14 -10.38 15.34
CA ASP A 157 -5.29 -11.19 15.75
C ASP A 157 -5.79 -10.79 17.16
#